data_AF-A0A0N5CHF5-F1
#
_entry.id   AF-A0A0N5CHF5-F1
#
_cell.length_a   1.000
_cell.length_b   1.000
_cell.length_c   1.000
_cell.angle_alpha   90.00
_cell.angle_beta   90.00
_cell.angle_gamma   90.00
#
_symmetry.space_group_name_H-M   'P 1'
#
loop_
_entity.id
_entity.type
_entity.pdbx_description
1 polymer ?
#
loop_
_entity_poly.entity_id
_entity_poly.type
_entity_poly.pdbx_seq_one_letter_code
_entity_poly.pdbx_strand_id
1 'polypeptide(L)'
;MNPMHAWELEPVFGYPIRHPELYNKTKETEEMKNDRRKRQTTEATTTTTVKPDVNVTFEQLFSNISMTTVGNFSKYGKLDEPWLKFNDTNKLGLVISGNLSEVKYVNATTKKCMKLAALFKKYEDILPKGSHLDLILERVAVEGEEEE
;
A
#
# COMPACT_ATOMS: atom_id res chain seq x y z
N MET A 1 1.73 -8.75 -12.67
CA MET A 1 0.88 -9.21 -11.56
C MET A 1 0.35 -7.99 -10.83
N ASN A 2 -0.87 -8.05 -10.30
CA ASN A 2 -1.41 -6.97 -9.47
C ASN A 2 -0.72 -6.94 -8.09
N PRO A 3 -0.71 -5.80 -7.38
CA PRO A 3 -0.21 -5.73 -6.01
C PRO A 3 -0.87 -6.78 -5.12
N MET A 4 -0.07 -7.54 -4.39
CA MET A 4 -0.55 -8.51 -3.40
C MET A 4 -0.49 -7.92 -2.00
N HIS A 5 -1.27 -8.50 -1.09
CA HIS A 5 -1.20 -8.18 0.33
C HIS A 5 0.25 -8.28 0.84
N ALA A 6 0.67 -7.30 1.64
CA ALA A 6 1.98 -7.19 2.27
C ALA A 6 3.15 -6.86 1.33
N TRP A 7 2.93 -6.64 0.03
CA TRP A 7 4.00 -6.20 -0.88
C TRP A 7 4.51 -4.80 -0.59
N GLU A 8 3.70 -3.97 0.06
CA GLU A 8 4.08 -2.65 0.53
C GLU A 8 5.12 -2.68 1.66
N LEU A 9 5.28 -3.80 2.38
CA LEU A 9 6.19 -3.87 3.51
C LEU A 9 7.65 -3.76 3.10
N GLU A 10 8.09 -4.46 2.04
CA GLU A 10 9.47 -4.40 1.55
C GLU A 10 9.94 -2.95 1.28
N PRO A 11 9.23 -2.13 0.48
CA PRO A 11 9.63 -0.75 0.22
C PRO A 11 9.43 0.18 1.43
N VAL A 12 8.37 0.02 2.22
CA VAL A 12 8.13 0.84 3.44
C VAL A 12 9.24 0.64 4.45
N PHE A 13 9.74 -0.59 4.60
CA PHE A 13 10.82 -0.88 5.53
C PHE A 13 12.20 -0.65 4.94
N GLY A 14 12.38 -0.23 3.68
CA GLY A 14 13.74 0.05 3.17
C GLY A 14 14.51 -1.18 2.70
N TYR A 15 13.86 -2.30 2.46
CA TYR A 15 14.56 -3.55 2.12
C TYR A 15 15.41 -3.43 0.85
N PRO A 16 14.95 -2.79 -0.25
CA PRO A 16 15.78 -2.54 -1.43
C PRO A 16 17.04 -1.69 -1.20
N ILE A 17 17.01 -0.83 -0.18
CA ILE A 17 18.14 0.03 0.19
C ILE A 17 19.12 -0.71 1.10
N ARG A 18 18.62 -1.56 2.02
CA ARG A 18 19.46 -2.37 2.92
C ARG A 18 20.12 -3.55 2.23
N HIS A 19 19.46 -4.11 1.21
CA HIS A 19 19.91 -5.28 0.47
C HIS A 19 20.06 -4.98 -1.02
N PRO A 20 20.88 -3.99 -1.41
CA PRO A 20 21.01 -3.58 -2.80
C PRO A 20 21.50 -4.72 -3.72
N GLU A 21 22.20 -5.72 -3.17
CA GLU A 21 22.64 -6.92 -3.88
C GLU A 21 21.49 -7.74 -4.50
N LEU A 22 20.29 -7.68 -3.92
CA LEU A 22 19.11 -8.39 -4.44
C LEU A 22 18.43 -7.66 -5.60
N TYR A 23 18.74 -6.37 -5.77
CA TYR A 23 18.07 -5.49 -6.73
C TYR A 23 19.02 -5.03 -7.84
N ASN A 24 20.32 -4.93 -7.56
CA ASN A 24 21.37 -4.58 -8.52
C ASN A 24 21.57 -5.70 -9.53
N LYS A 25 21.08 -5.51 -10.76
CA LYS A 25 21.23 -6.44 -11.88
C LYS A 25 22.63 -6.38 -12.50
N THR A 26 23.67 -6.74 -11.76
CA THR A 26 24.98 -7.04 -12.35
C THR A 26 25.17 -8.55 -12.35
N LYS A 27 24.78 -9.16 -13.49
CA LYS A 27 24.82 -10.59 -13.86
C LYS A 27 23.64 -11.43 -13.36
N GLU A 28 22.54 -11.41 -14.12
CA GLU A 28 21.45 -12.38 -13.97
C GLU A 28 21.95 -13.79 -14.37
N THR A 29 22.07 -14.71 -13.41
CA THR A 29 22.10 -16.16 -13.69
C THR A 29 20.67 -16.65 -13.97
N GLU A 30 20.50 -17.62 -14.87
CA GLU A 30 19.20 -18.16 -15.30
C GLU A 30 18.33 -18.67 -14.13
N GLU A 31 18.94 -19.05 -13.00
CA GLU A 31 18.23 -19.45 -11.78
C GLU A 31 17.47 -18.28 -11.12
N MET A 32 18.03 -17.06 -11.11
CA MET A 32 17.36 -15.86 -10.57
C MET A 32 16.19 -15.38 -11.43
N LYS A 33 16.14 -15.76 -12.71
CA LYS A 33 15.03 -15.40 -13.61
C LYS A 33 13.74 -16.13 -13.25
N ASN A 34 13.80 -17.35 -12.70
CA ASN A 34 12.61 -18.15 -12.42
C ASN A 34 11.88 -17.71 -11.15
N ASP A 35 12.59 -17.28 -10.12
CA ASP A 35 11.97 -16.71 -8.91
C ASP A 35 11.43 -15.29 -9.15
N ARG A 36 12.12 -14.49 -9.97
CA ARG A 36 11.66 -13.12 -10.32
C ARG A 36 10.49 -13.13 -11.30
N ARG A 37 10.41 -14.10 -12.23
CA ARG A 37 9.25 -14.30 -13.13
C ARG A 37 7.95 -14.58 -12.38
N LYS A 38 8.01 -15.12 -11.16
CA LYS A 38 6.83 -15.25 -10.30
C LYS A 38 6.37 -13.92 -9.68
N ARG A 39 7.20 -12.87 -9.66
CA ARG A 39 6.87 -11.57 -9.03
C ARG A 39 6.72 -10.40 -10.02
N GLN A 40 7.39 -10.44 -11.17
CA GLN A 40 7.35 -9.35 -12.15
C GLN A 40 6.94 -9.89 -13.53
N THR A 41 5.69 -9.62 -13.91
CA THR A 41 5.31 -9.52 -15.32
C THR A 41 4.56 -8.22 -15.49
N THR A 42 5.03 -7.46 -16.48
CA THR A 42 4.59 -6.13 -16.97
C THR A 42 4.75 -4.98 -15.98
N GLU A 43 5.89 -4.29 -16.04
CA GLU A 43 5.97 -2.85 -16.31
C GLU A 43 7.43 -2.47 -16.67
N ALA A 44 7.58 -1.60 -17.65
CA ALA A 44 8.83 -1.32 -18.35
C ALA A 44 9.90 -0.76 -17.40
N THR A 45 11.10 -1.32 -17.49
CA THR A 45 12.31 -0.83 -16.82
C THR A 45 12.67 0.54 -17.36
N THR A 46 12.30 1.60 -16.65
CA THR A 46 12.81 2.95 -16.90
C THR A 46 13.91 3.24 -15.89
N THR A 47 15.16 3.05 -16.30
CA THR A 47 16.33 3.48 -15.53
C THR A 47 16.43 5.00 -15.64
N THR A 48 16.06 5.74 -14.59
CA THR A 48 16.19 7.20 -14.57
C THR A 48 17.53 7.58 -13.96
N THR A 49 18.43 8.13 -14.76
CA THR A 49 19.75 8.60 -14.34
C THR A 49 19.64 9.91 -13.54
N VAL A 50 19.85 9.84 -12.22
CA VAL A 50 20.03 11.01 -11.36
C VAL A 50 21.51 11.10 -10.97
N LYS A 51 22.31 11.86 -11.74
CA LYS A 51 23.75 12.16 -11.53
C LYS A 51 24.72 10.94 -11.64
N PRO A 52 26.02 11.15 -11.96
CA PRO A 52 26.79 10.21 -12.80
C PRO A 52 27.22 8.88 -12.17
N ASP A 53 27.19 8.70 -10.84
CA ASP A 53 27.95 7.61 -10.20
C ASP A 53 27.12 6.62 -9.35
N VAL A 54 25.79 6.68 -9.38
CA VAL A 54 24.94 5.72 -8.64
C VAL A 54 23.85 5.16 -9.53
N ASN A 55 23.98 3.88 -9.90
CA ASN A 55 22.95 3.13 -10.61
C ASN A 55 21.84 2.74 -9.62
N VAL A 56 20.86 3.64 -9.40
CA VAL A 56 19.73 3.40 -8.49
C VAL A 56 18.64 2.63 -9.21
N THR A 57 18.20 1.51 -8.63
CA THR A 57 17.09 0.72 -9.20
C THR A 57 15.75 1.36 -8.91
N PHE A 58 14.73 1.01 -9.70
CA PHE A 58 13.36 1.43 -9.45
C PHE A 58 12.90 1.03 -8.03
N GLU A 59 13.22 -0.18 -7.58
CA GLU A 59 12.83 -0.65 -6.24
C GLU A 59 13.51 0.15 -5.13
N GLN A 60 14.78 0.54 -5.31
CA GLN A 60 15.50 1.42 -4.39
C GLN A 60 14.85 2.81 -4.33
N LEU A 61 14.51 3.37 -5.49
CA LEU A 61 13.85 4.66 -5.57
C LEU A 61 12.46 4.61 -4.94
N PHE A 62 11.63 3.63 -5.29
CA PHE A 62 10.30 3.44 -4.73
C PHE A 62 10.32 3.22 -3.22
N SER A 63 11.31 2.47 -2.73
CA SER A 63 11.54 2.29 -1.30
C SER A 63 11.93 3.59 -0.61
N ASN A 64 12.79 4.40 -1.23
CA ASN A 64 13.16 5.70 -0.69
C ASN A 64 11.96 6.65 -0.55
N ILE A 65 11.10 6.73 -1.58
CA ILE A 65 9.84 7.47 -1.49
C ILE A 65 8.97 6.92 -0.38
N SER A 66 8.71 5.61 -0.36
CA SER A 66 7.81 4.97 0.61
C SER A 66 8.26 5.22 2.05
N MET A 67 9.55 5.04 2.34
CA MET A 67 10.14 5.32 3.64
C MET A 67 10.02 6.80 4.02
N THR A 68 10.34 7.70 3.10
CA THR A 68 10.29 9.15 3.36
C THR A 68 8.86 9.60 3.65
N THR A 69 7.92 9.16 2.83
CA THR A 69 6.49 9.43 2.98
C THR A 69 5.98 8.95 4.34
N VAL A 70 6.21 7.69 4.69
CA VAL A 70 5.78 7.14 6.00
C VAL A 70 6.50 7.85 7.15
N GLY A 71 7.81 8.11 7.03
CA GLY A 71 8.59 8.82 8.04
C GLY A 71 8.11 10.25 8.28
N ASN A 72 7.74 10.98 7.24
CA ASN A 72 7.15 12.31 7.35
C ASN A 72 5.81 12.27 8.08
N PHE A 73 4.97 11.28 7.78
CA PHE A 73 3.72 11.07 8.51
C PHE A 73 3.97 10.78 9.99
N SER A 74 4.89 9.88 10.32
CA SER A 74 5.23 9.58 11.71
C SER A 74 5.81 10.78 12.46
N LYS A 75 6.60 11.62 11.80
CA LYS A 75 7.28 12.75 12.44
C LYS A 75 6.41 14.00 12.55
N TYR A 76 5.60 14.29 11.55
CA TYR A 76 4.87 15.56 11.42
C TYR A 76 3.35 15.40 11.36
N GLY A 77 2.83 14.17 11.34
CA GLY A 77 1.41 13.89 11.12
C GLY A 77 0.92 14.19 9.69
N LYS A 78 1.84 14.37 8.73
CA LYS A 78 1.54 14.67 7.32
C LYS A 78 2.54 14.03 6.36
N LEU A 79 2.08 13.60 5.18
CA LEU A 79 2.89 12.83 4.22
C LEU A 79 3.85 13.72 3.39
N ASP A 80 3.34 14.80 2.79
CA ASP A 80 4.04 15.96 2.18
C ASP A 80 3.02 16.77 1.35
N GLU A 81 3.31 18.00 0.93
CA GLU A 81 2.41 18.78 0.06
C GLU A 81 2.53 18.33 -1.41
N PRO A 82 1.43 18.15 -2.16
CA PRO A 82 0.02 18.31 -1.79
C PRO A 82 -0.60 16.98 -1.35
N TRP A 83 -0.68 16.70 -0.04
CA TRP A 83 -1.44 15.59 0.53
C TRP A 83 -2.78 16.08 1.08
N LEU A 84 -3.87 15.51 0.57
CA LEU A 84 -5.21 15.78 1.08
C LEU A 84 -5.60 14.76 2.15
N LYS A 85 -5.76 15.23 3.39
CA LYS A 85 -6.22 14.39 4.50
C LYS A 85 -7.59 13.79 4.20
N PHE A 86 -7.74 12.50 4.48
CA PHE A 86 -9.02 11.80 4.39
C PHE A 86 -9.99 12.35 5.43
N ASN A 87 -11.21 12.70 5.01
CA ASN A 87 -12.29 13.17 5.89
C ASN A 87 -13.66 12.86 5.27
N ASP A 88 -14.74 13.26 5.94
CA ASP A 88 -16.11 12.97 5.49
C ASP A 88 -16.45 13.55 4.11
N THR A 89 -15.80 14.65 3.74
CA THR A 89 -15.99 15.34 2.44
C THR A 89 -14.99 14.84 1.40
N ASN A 90 -13.75 14.58 1.81
CA ASN A 90 -12.65 14.15 0.96
C ASN A 90 -12.33 12.68 1.21
N LYS A 91 -13.02 11.79 0.48
CA LYS A 91 -12.85 10.33 0.56
C LYS A 91 -11.81 9.80 -0.41
N LEU A 92 -10.75 10.58 -0.64
CA LEU A 92 -9.67 10.22 -1.56
C LEU A 92 -8.48 9.65 -0.78
N GLY A 93 -7.96 8.51 -1.25
CA GLY A 93 -6.70 7.93 -0.82
C GLY A 93 -5.57 8.34 -1.76
N LEU A 94 -4.43 8.70 -1.19
CA LEU A 94 -3.19 8.91 -1.94
C LEU A 94 -2.70 7.58 -2.51
N VAL A 95 -2.33 7.57 -3.78
CA VAL A 95 -1.70 6.41 -4.41
C VAL A 95 -0.19 6.54 -4.33
N ILE A 96 0.44 5.68 -3.53
CA ILE A 96 1.89 5.49 -3.54
C ILE A 96 2.20 4.51 -4.68
N SER A 97 2.75 5.01 -5.79
CA SER A 97 3.10 4.20 -6.95
C SER A 97 4.51 4.50 -7.44
N GLY A 98 5.01 3.65 -8.35
CA GLY A 98 6.26 3.86 -9.05
C GLY A 98 6.33 5.11 -9.93
N ASN A 99 5.19 5.71 -10.24
CA ASN A 99 5.14 6.93 -11.02
C ASN A 99 5.35 8.14 -10.10
N LEU A 100 6.54 8.74 -10.20
CA LEU A 100 6.98 9.85 -9.35
C LEU A 100 6.69 11.21 -9.94
N SER A 101 6.17 11.27 -11.17
CA SER A 101 5.94 12.51 -11.88
C SER A 101 4.63 13.18 -11.47
N GLU A 102 3.66 12.42 -10.96
CA GLU A 102 2.33 12.92 -10.66
C GLU A 102 1.76 12.33 -9.37
N VAL A 103 1.25 13.21 -8.51
CA VAL A 103 0.49 12.82 -7.32
C VAL A 103 -0.88 12.34 -7.76
N LYS A 104 -1.19 11.08 -7.47
CA LYS A 104 -2.45 10.44 -7.87
C LYS A 104 -3.33 10.15 -6.67
N TYR A 105 -4.63 10.38 -6.85
CA TYR A 105 -5.67 10.10 -5.87
C TYR A 105 -6.68 9.10 -6.42
N VAL A 106 -7.21 8.25 -5.54
CA VAL A 106 -8.29 7.31 -5.85
C VAL A 106 -9.37 7.38 -4.80
N ASN A 107 -10.60 7.06 -5.15
CA ASN A 107 -11.66 6.94 -4.14
C ASN A 107 -11.32 5.75 -3.21
N ALA A 108 -11.10 6.02 -1.92
CA ALA A 108 -10.76 4.99 -0.95
C ALA A 108 -11.94 4.06 -0.69
N THR A 109 -13.18 4.57 -0.79
CA THR A 109 -14.40 3.76 -0.63
C THR A 109 -14.83 3.19 -1.98
N THR A 110 -14.37 1.99 -2.29
CA THR A 110 -14.75 1.32 -3.54
C THR A 110 -16.23 0.90 -3.54
N LYS A 111 -16.80 0.67 -4.72
CA LYS A 111 -18.16 0.09 -4.86
C LYS A 111 -18.33 -1.22 -4.09
N LYS A 112 -17.25 -2.00 -3.92
CA LYS A 112 -17.27 -3.24 -3.15
C LYS A 112 -17.42 -2.97 -1.66
N CYS A 113 -16.70 -1.99 -1.12
CA CYS A 113 -16.82 -1.56 0.28
C CYS A 113 -18.26 -1.10 0.59
N MET A 114 -18.86 -0.29 -0.28
CA MET A 114 -20.25 0.17 -0.10
C MET A 114 -21.26 -0.99 -0.10
N LYS A 115 -21.09 -1.96 -1.00
CA LYS A 115 -21.94 -3.16 -1.05
C LYS A 115 -21.79 -4.01 0.21
N LEU A 116 -20.56 -4.19 0.69
CA LEU A 116 -20.30 -4.95 1.91
C LEU A 116 -20.90 -4.26 3.14
N ALA A 117 -20.72 -2.95 3.28
CA ALA A 117 -21.32 -2.18 4.36
C ALA A 117 -22.87 -2.24 4.35
N ALA A 118 -23.48 -2.15 3.15
CA ALA A 118 -24.92 -2.30 3.00
C ALA A 118 -25.42 -3.71 3.37
N LEU A 119 -24.62 -4.75 3.13
CA LEU A 119 -24.95 -6.11 3.54
C LEU A 119 -24.90 -6.24 5.07
N PHE A 120 -23.85 -5.74 5.72
CA PHE A 120 -23.77 -5.77 7.19
C PHE A 120 -24.97 -5.07 7.84
N LYS A 121 -25.27 -3.85 7.40
CA LYS A 121 -26.43 -3.11 7.89
C LYS A 121 -27.75 -3.87 7.71
N LYS A 122 -27.94 -4.51 6.53
CA LYS A 122 -29.13 -5.32 6.29
C LYS A 122 -29.24 -6.50 7.26
N TYR A 123 -28.13 -7.14 7.62
CA TYR A 123 -28.15 -8.24 8.58
C TYR A 123 -28.40 -7.76 10.00
N GLU A 124 -27.79 -6.65 10.41
CA GLU A 124 -28.07 -5.99 11.70
C GLU A 124 -29.56 -5.63 11.85
N ASP A 125 -30.17 -5.08 10.80
CA ASP A 125 -31.59 -4.70 10.81
C ASP A 125 -32.55 -5.91 10.90
N ILE A 126 -32.11 -7.11 10.52
CA ILE A 126 -32.93 -8.34 10.49
C ILE A 126 -32.74 -9.18 11.75
N LEU A 127 -31.57 -9.09 12.41
CA LEU A 127 -31.29 -9.87 13.60
C LEU A 127 -32.10 -9.33 14.79
N PRO A 128 -32.88 -10.18 15.48
CA PRO A 128 -33.56 -9.76 16.68
C PRO A 128 -32.51 -9.43 17.75
N LYS A 129 -32.68 -8.26 18.37
CA LYS A 129 -31.82 -7.81 19.49
C LYS A 129 -31.73 -8.91 20.55
N GLY A 130 -30.52 -9.35 20.87
CA GLY A 130 -30.24 -10.41 21.85
C GLY A 130 -30.12 -11.83 21.29
N SER A 131 -30.04 -12.01 19.97
CA SER A 131 -29.70 -13.32 19.38
C SER A 131 -28.18 -13.62 19.50
N HIS A 132 -27.80 -14.90 19.48
CA HIS A 132 -26.36 -15.30 19.57
C HIS A 132 -25.50 -14.71 18.44
N LEU A 133 -26.09 -14.35 17.29
CA LEU A 133 -25.41 -13.67 16.19
C LEU A 133 -25.22 -12.16 16.45
N ASP A 134 -26.13 -11.54 17.21
CA ASP A 134 -26.05 -10.15 17.67
C ASP A 134 -24.83 -9.96 18.60
N LEU A 135 -24.64 -10.90 19.53
CA LEU A 135 -23.48 -10.95 20.43
C LEU A 135 -22.13 -11.17 19.72
N ILE A 136 -22.14 -11.84 18.55
CA ILE A 136 -20.93 -12.01 17.73
C ILE A 136 -20.61 -10.72 16.97
N LEU A 137 -21.62 -10.04 16.43
CA LEU A 137 -21.43 -8.75 15.74
C LEU A 137 -20.97 -7.65 16.69
N GLU A 138 -21.51 -7.57 17.91
CA GLU A 138 -21.03 -6.66 18.94
C GLU A 138 -19.56 -6.92 19.30
N ARG A 139 -19.14 -8.19 19.42
CA ARG A 139 -17.72 -8.51 19.68
C ARG A 139 -16.78 -8.09 18.55
N VAL A 140 -17.18 -8.30 17.30
CA VAL A 140 -16.38 -7.86 16.14
C VAL A 140 -16.28 -6.33 16.06
N ALA A 141 -17.32 -5.61 16.49
CA ALA A 141 -17.29 -4.14 16.55
C ALA A 141 -16.38 -3.61 17.67
N VAL A 142 -16.42 -4.24 18.86
CA VAL A 142 -15.60 -3.84 20.02
C VAL A 142 -14.12 -4.18 19.82
N GLU A 143 -13.80 -5.31 19.20
CA GLU A 143 -12.41 -5.67 18.87
C GLU A 143 -11.78 -4.72 17.81
N GLY A 144 -12.59 -3.91 17.13
CA GLY A 144 -12.12 -2.85 16.23
C GLY A 144 -11.87 -1.48 16.89
N GLU A 145 -12.29 -1.29 18.14
CA GLU A 145 -12.11 -0.04 18.90
C GLU A 145 -11.01 -0.15 19.98
N GLU A 146 -10.53 -1.35 20.33
CA GLU A 146 -9.47 -1.55 21.34
C GLU A 146 -8.03 -1.51 20.77
N GLU A 147 -7.86 -1.29 19.46
CA GLU A 147 -6.55 -0.98 18.84
C GLU A 147 -6.38 0.54 18.57
N GLU A 148 -6.52 1.38 19.60
CA GLU A 148 -6.08 2.79 19.58
C GLU A 148 -5.11 3.11 20.73
#